data_AF-A0A7Z7AUQ0-F1
#
_entry.id   AF-A0A7Z7AUQ0-F1
#
_cell.length_a   1.000
_cell.length_b   1.000
_cell.length_c   1.000
_cell.angle_alpha   90.00
_cell.angle_beta   90.00
_cell.angle_gamma   90.00
#
_symmetry.space_group_name_H-M   'P 1'
#
loop_
_entity.id
_entity.type
_entity.pdbx_description
1 polymer ?
#
loop_
_entity_poly.entity_id
_entity_poly.type
_entity_poly.pdbx_seq_one_letter_code
_entity_poly.pdbx_strand_id
1 'polypeptide(L)'
;MKKILIAIAVIALFTGTAAAYDANIWNAAGTAAAGNPIVIHPGETLTFSYNGANFASENQVLPYYSDVEAVSGGAADTDMTVTISKTNFEPGIADPYTDVAVVQITLDANAPATGQWRVTIGAGEDAITKDVGSAARNFLIPEFPTIALPVAAILGLAFFMQRRKEE
;
A
#
# COMPACT_ATOMS: atom_id res chain seq x y z
N MET A 1 -1.61 -26.35 -48.73
CA MET A 1 -2.52 -26.95 -47.71
C MET A 1 -1.78 -27.33 -46.42
N LYS A 2 -0.66 -28.09 -46.46
CA LYS A 2 0.12 -28.44 -45.24
C LYS A 2 0.63 -27.24 -44.40
N LYS A 3 1.00 -26.13 -45.05
CA LYS A 3 1.50 -24.92 -44.37
C LYS A 3 0.41 -24.13 -43.62
N ILE A 4 -0.86 -24.25 -44.03
CA ILE A 4 -2.00 -23.58 -43.39
C ILE A 4 -2.44 -24.35 -42.13
N LEU A 5 -2.40 -25.69 -42.18
CA LEU A 5 -2.68 -26.54 -41.02
C LEU A 5 -1.66 -26.35 -39.88
N ILE A 6 -0.38 -26.14 -40.21
CA ILE A 6 0.66 -25.86 -39.21
C ILE A 6 0.45 -24.48 -38.57
N ALA A 7 0.02 -23.47 -39.33
CA ALA A 7 -0.25 -22.14 -38.79
C ALA A 7 -1.43 -22.12 -37.80
N ILE A 8 -2.49 -22.90 -38.06
CA ILE A 8 -3.64 -23.03 -37.13
C ILE A 8 -3.24 -23.81 -35.87
N ALA A 9 -2.41 -24.85 -36.01
CA ALA A 9 -1.90 -25.59 -34.86
C ALA A 9 -0.96 -24.75 -33.96
N VAL A 10 -0.22 -23.79 -34.52
CA VAL A 10 0.64 -22.89 -33.74
C VAL A 10 -0.15 -21.81 -33.00
N ILE A 11 -1.27 -21.33 -33.56
CA ILE A 11 -2.15 -20.37 -32.87
C ILE A 11 -2.91 -21.04 -31.70
N ALA A 12 -3.26 -22.32 -31.83
CA ALA A 12 -3.89 -23.10 -30.76
C ALA A 12 -2.95 -23.44 -29.59
N LEU A 13 -1.63 -23.21 -29.73
CA LEU A 13 -0.66 -23.43 -28.64
C LEU A 13 -0.50 -22.22 -27.72
N PHE A 14 -1.10 -21.07 -28.04
CA PHE A 14 -1.09 -19.86 -27.22
C PHE A 14 -2.43 -19.55 -26.55
N THR A 15 -3.41 -20.46 -26.62
CA THR A 15 -4.58 -20.38 -25.75
C THR A 15 -4.18 -20.87 -24.36
N GLY A 16 -3.40 -20.04 -23.65
CA GLY A 16 -3.30 -20.16 -22.20
C GLY A 16 -4.72 -20.12 -21.65
N THR A 17 -5.05 -21.06 -20.78
CA THR A 17 -6.29 -20.99 -20.02
C THR A 17 -6.20 -19.75 -19.15
N ALA A 18 -6.83 -18.65 -19.57
CA ALA A 18 -7.01 -17.49 -18.72
C ALA A 18 -7.74 -17.96 -17.46
N ALA A 19 -7.02 -18.05 -16.34
CA ALA A 19 -7.60 -18.34 -15.05
C ALA A 19 -8.23 -17.04 -14.56
N ALA A 20 -9.50 -16.83 -14.91
CA ALA A 20 -10.26 -15.69 -14.40
C ALA A 20 -10.69 -15.98 -12.96
N TYR A 21 -10.36 -15.07 -12.05
CA TYR A 21 -10.87 -15.03 -10.69
C TYR A 21 -10.93 -13.59 -10.19
N ASP A 22 -11.69 -13.34 -9.13
CA ASP A 22 -11.74 -12.02 -8.50
C ASP A 22 -10.60 -11.89 -7.50
N ALA A 23 -9.69 -10.95 -7.75
CA ALA A 23 -8.58 -10.65 -6.85
C ALA A 23 -8.89 -9.44 -5.95
N ASN A 24 -8.30 -9.39 -4.76
CA ASN A 24 -8.26 -8.19 -3.93
C ASN A 24 -7.07 -8.19 -2.96
N ILE A 25 -6.64 -6.99 -2.55
CA ILE A 25 -5.67 -6.82 -1.47
C ILE A 25 -6.42 -6.61 -0.16
N TRP A 26 -6.13 -7.43 0.83
CA TRP A 26 -6.75 -7.45 2.15
C TRP A 26 -5.76 -6.99 3.22
N ASN A 27 -6.28 -6.65 4.41
CA ASN A 27 -5.46 -6.32 5.58
C ASN A 27 -4.50 -7.47 5.95
N ALA A 28 -3.53 -7.21 6.82
CA ALA A 28 -2.54 -8.20 7.25
C ALA A 28 -3.15 -9.48 7.83
N ALA A 29 -4.33 -9.40 8.45
CA ALA A 29 -5.03 -10.53 9.04
C ALA A 29 -5.83 -11.35 8.02
N GLY A 30 -5.99 -10.87 6.78
CA GLY A 30 -6.79 -11.53 5.76
C GLY A 30 -8.27 -11.58 6.13
N THR A 31 -8.82 -10.52 6.74
CA THR A 31 -10.23 -10.48 7.17
C THR A 31 -11.10 -9.44 6.45
N ALA A 32 -10.48 -8.43 5.84
CA ALA A 32 -11.19 -7.36 5.14
C ALA A 32 -10.32 -6.74 4.05
N ALA A 33 -10.95 -6.16 3.03
CA ALA A 33 -10.27 -5.42 1.98
C ALA A 33 -9.43 -4.27 2.55
N ALA A 34 -8.21 -4.12 2.03
CA ALA A 34 -7.36 -2.98 2.36
C ALA A 34 -7.95 -1.69 1.79
N GLY A 35 -7.81 -0.61 2.55
CA GLY A 35 -8.22 0.73 2.13
C GLY A 35 -7.56 1.16 0.82
N ASN A 36 -8.20 2.08 0.12
CA ASN A 36 -7.64 2.76 -1.05
C ASN A 36 -8.06 4.23 -0.98
N PRO A 37 -7.13 5.20 -0.89
CA PRO A 37 -5.68 5.03 -0.94
C PRO A 37 -5.08 4.40 0.33
N ILE A 38 -3.89 3.83 0.21
CA ILE A 38 -3.05 3.39 1.32
C ILE A 38 -2.13 4.54 1.70
N VAL A 39 -1.99 4.78 3.00
CA VAL A 39 -1.07 5.78 3.54
C VAL A 39 0.10 5.05 4.20
N ILE A 40 1.33 5.41 3.83
CA ILE A 40 2.57 4.85 4.37
C ILE A 40 3.56 5.97 4.67
N HIS A 41 4.32 5.84 5.75
CA HIS A 41 5.36 6.80 6.12
C HIS A 41 6.73 6.41 5.56
N PRO A 42 7.63 7.36 5.24
CA PRO A 42 9.00 7.02 4.82
C PRO A 42 9.72 6.14 5.86
N GLY A 43 10.26 5.01 5.42
CA GLY A 43 10.92 4.00 6.27
C GLY A 43 9.96 2.99 6.91
N GLU A 44 8.65 3.11 6.67
CA GLU A 44 7.65 2.16 7.15
C GLU A 44 7.55 0.94 6.22
N THR A 45 7.15 -0.20 6.81
CA THR A 45 6.76 -1.39 6.07
C THR A 45 5.35 -1.78 6.49
N LEU A 46 4.45 -1.90 5.51
CA LEU A 46 3.09 -2.37 5.70
C LEU A 46 2.96 -3.81 5.20
N THR A 47 2.13 -4.60 5.89
CA THR A 47 1.86 -6.00 5.52
C THR A 47 0.41 -6.15 5.08
N PHE A 48 0.20 -6.88 3.99
CA PHE A 48 -1.11 -7.14 3.40
C PHE A 48 -1.26 -8.63 3.04
N SER A 49 -2.51 -9.02 2.81
CA SER A 49 -2.86 -10.35 2.33
C SER A 49 -3.37 -10.28 0.89
N TYR A 50 -3.18 -11.35 0.13
CA TYR A 50 -3.76 -11.48 -1.20
C TYR A 50 -4.98 -12.39 -1.14
N ASN A 51 -6.13 -11.91 -1.57
CA ASN A 51 -7.39 -12.65 -1.59
C ASN A 51 -7.81 -12.93 -3.03
N GLY A 52 -8.26 -14.15 -3.29
CA GLY A 52 -8.87 -14.56 -4.54
C GLY A 52 -10.21 -15.25 -4.28
N ALA A 53 -11.16 -15.09 -5.17
CA ALA A 53 -12.47 -15.73 -5.13
C ALA A 53 -12.99 -16.03 -6.54
N ASN A 54 -14.01 -16.86 -6.66
CA ASN A 54 -14.65 -17.22 -7.92
C ASN A 54 -13.66 -17.84 -8.93
N PHE A 55 -12.88 -18.83 -8.48
CA PHE A 55 -11.85 -19.46 -9.28
C PHE A 55 -12.45 -20.29 -10.41
N ALA A 56 -11.96 -20.09 -11.64
CA ALA A 56 -12.40 -20.89 -12.79
C ALA A 56 -12.04 -22.39 -12.69
N SER A 57 -11.03 -22.75 -11.89
CA SER A 57 -10.66 -24.16 -11.65
C SER A 57 -10.01 -24.36 -10.29
N GLU A 58 -10.10 -25.58 -9.76
CA GLU A 58 -9.38 -26.00 -8.56
C GLU A 58 -7.89 -26.23 -8.85
N ASN A 59 -7.07 -26.19 -7.79
CA ASN A 59 -5.64 -26.48 -7.76
C ASN A 59 -4.82 -25.66 -8.76
N GLN A 60 -5.23 -24.42 -9.00
CA GLN A 60 -4.46 -23.48 -9.80
C GLN A 60 -3.13 -23.14 -9.10
N VAL A 61 -2.09 -22.97 -9.91
CA VAL A 61 -0.78 -22.47 -9.48
C VAL A 61 -0.51 -21.21 -10.29
N LEU A 62 -0.65 -20.06 -9.65
CA LEU A 62 -0.63 -18.76 -10.29
C LEU A 62 0.61 -17.99 -9.82
N PRO A 63 1.62 -17.76 -10.67
CA PRO A 63 2.82 -17.03 -10.26
C PRO A 63 2.49 -15.61 -9.83
N TYR A 64 3.00 -15.19 -8.67
CA TYR A 64 2.87 -13.82 -8.21
C TYR A 64 3.72 -12.86 -9.04
N TYR A 65 3.25 -11.63 -9.17
CA TYR A 65 4.03 -10.51 -9.66
C TYR A 65 3.61 -9.21 -8.97
N SER A 66 4.50 -8.22 -9.04
CA SER A 66 4.24 -6.88 -8.57
C SER A 66 4.86 -5.85 -9.51
N ASP A 67 4.26 -4.67 -9.52
CA ASP A 67 4.75 -3.51 -10.25
C ASP A 67 4.51 -2.24 -9.42
N VAL A 68 5.42 -1.28 -9.55
CA VAL A 68 5.37 0.00 -8.85
C VAL A 68 5.56 1.11 -9.88
N GLU A 69 4.60 2.03 -9.94
CA GLU A 69 4.64 3.21 -10.80
C GLU A 69 4.59 4.47 -9.94
N ALA A 70 5.58 5.34 -10.05
CA ALA A 70 5.55 6.67 -9.48
C ALA A 70 4.55 7.54 -10.22
N VAL A 71 3.63 8.15 -9.47
CA VAL A 71 2.52 8.93 -10.02
C VAL A 71 2.80 10.42 -9.92
N SER A 72 3.20 10.91 -8.73
CA SER A 72 3.37 12.35 -8.50
C SER A 72 4.20 12.67 -7.25
N GLY A 73 4.38 13.97 -6.97
CA GLY A 73 4.93 14.44 -5.70
C GLY A 73 6.42 14.17 -5.49
N GLY A 74 7.17 14.02 -6.59
CA GLY A 74 8.60 13.74 -6.61
C GLY A 74 8.95 12.25 -6.49
N ALA A 75 7.94 11.37 -6.42
CA ALA A 75 8.12 9.93 -6.31
C ALA A 75 9.01 9.35 -7.42
N ALA A 76 9.81 8.36 -7.07
CA ALA A 76 10.47 7.45 -8.00
C ALA A 76 10.03 6.00 -7.74
N ASP A 77 9.94 5.17 -8.77
CA ASP A 77 9.55 3.75 -8.65
C ASP A 77 10.46 3.01 -7.66
N THR A 78 11.75 3.38 -7.64
CA THR A 78 12.78 2.82 -6.77
C THR A 78 12.61 3.16 -5.29
N ASP A 79 11.76 4.13 -4.94
CA ASP A 79 11.51 4.51 -3.55
C ASP A 79 10.65 3.47 -2.82
N MET A 80 9.98 2.57 -3.52
CA MET A 80 9.10 1.58 -2.91
C MET A 80 9.43 0.17 -3.36
N THR A 81 9.54 -0.73 -2.39
CA THR A 81 9.82 -2.14 -2.62
C THR A 81 8.60 -2.97 -2.24
N VAL A 82 8.18 -3.86 -3.13
CA VAL A 82 7.14 -4.86 -2.86
C VAL A 82 7.78 -6.22 -2.76
N THR A 83 7.63 -6.88 -1.62
CA THR A 83 8.10 -8.25 -1.40
C THR A 83 6.89 -9.16 -1.23
N ILE A 84 6.82 -10.21 -2.05
CA ILE A 84 5.83 -11.27 -1.90
C ILE A 84 6.58 -12.51 -1.40
N SER A 85 6.21 -13.01 -0.23
CA SER A 85 6.95 -14.07 0.46
C SER A 85 6.81 -15.45 -0.19
N LYS A 86 5.90 -15.59 -1.14
CA LYS A 86 5.65 -16.81 -1.92
C LYS A 86 5.86 -16.54 -3.41
N THR A 87 6.27 -17.58 -4.13
CA THR A 87 6.41 -17.53 -5.59
C THR A 87 5.06 -17.63 -6.30
N ASN A 88 4.14 -18.45 -5.77
CA ASN A 88 2.84 -18.72 -6.39
C ASN A 88 1.70 -18.51 -5.39
N PHE A 89 0.55 -18.12 -5.92
CA PHE A 89 -0.75 -18.20 -5.30
C PHE A 89 -1.38 -19.57 -5.64
N GLU A 90 -1.71 -20.34 -4.60
CA GLU A 90 -2.10 -21.75 -4.72
C GLU A 90 -3.36 -22.02 -3.87
N PRO A 91 -4.57 -21.67 -4.36
CA PRO A 91 -5.82 -21.81 -3.58
C PRO A 91 -6.23 -23.26 -3.29
N GLY A 92 -5.65 -24.24 -4.01
CA GLY A 92 -6.09 -25.63 -3.91
C GLY A 92 -7.57 -25.75 -4.28
N ILE A 93 -8.38 -26.28 -3.37
CA ILE A 93 -9.84 -26.39 -3.55
C ILE A 93 -10.63 -25.27 -2.85
N ALA A 94 -9.96 -24.30 -2.23
CA ALA A 94 -10.62 -23.26 -1.45
C ALA A 94 -11.11 -22.12 -2.35
N ASP A 95 -12.38 -21.75 -2.20
CA ASP A 95 -12.99 -20.58 -2.83
C ASP A 95 -14.00 -19.94 -1.86
N PRO A 96 -13.73 -18.74 -1.31
CA PRO A 96 -12.54 -17.92 -1.52
C PRO A 96 -11.28 -18.47 -0.84
N TYR A 97 -10.12 -17.99 -1.27
CA TYR A 97 -8.83 -18.28 -0.64
C TYR A 97 -8.05 -17.00 -0.36
N THR A 98 -7.34 -16.98 0.76
CA THR A 98 -6.52 -15.84 1.17
C THR A 98 -5.14 -16.31 1.59
N ASP A 99 -4.13 -15.77 0.92
CA ASP A 99 -2.74 -15.84 1.35
C ASP A 99 -2.49 -14.73 2.37
N VAL A 100 -2.63 -15.09 3.65
CA VAL A 100 -2.53 -14.17 4.77
C VAL A 100 -1.11 -13.65 4.94
N ALA A 101 -0.97 -12.32 5.08
CA ALA A 101 0.30 -11.64 5.32
C ALA A 101 1.42 -11.93 4.28
N VAL A 102 1.03 -12.23 3.03
CA VAL A 102 1.98 -12.64 1.98
C VAL A 102 2.71 -11.46 1.33
N VAL A 103 2.12 -10.27 1.35
CA VAL A 103 2.63 -9.06 0.69
C VAL A 103 3.21 -8.11 1.74
N GLN A 104 4.41 -7.61 1.49
CA GLN A 104 5.01 -6.50 2.24
C GLN A 104 5.33 -5.36 1.28
N ILE A 105 4.92 -4.14 1.66
CA ILE A 105 5.22 -2.90 0.93
C ILE A 105 6.08 -2.03 1.85
N THR A 106 7.28 -1.70 1.40
CA THR A 106 8.24 -0.88 2.14
C THR A 106 8.48 0.41 1.39
N LEU A 107 8.33 1.55 2.06
CA LEU A 107 8.71 2.85 1.52
C LEU A 107 10.11 3.24 2.02
N ASP A 108 10.99 3.67 1.13
CA ASP A 108 12.35 4.11 1.47
C ASP A 108 12.30 5.28 2.47
N ALA A 109 13.27 5.31 3.38
CA ALA A 109 13.35 6.33 4.42
C ALA A 109 13.61 7.75 3.86
N ASN A 110 14.11 7.86 2.63
CA ASN A 110 14.40 9.11 1.93
C ASN A 110 13.33 9.46 0.90
N ALA A 111 12.28 8.64 0.76
CA ALA A 111 11.20 8.91 -0.18
C ALA A 111 10.57 10.30 0.07
N PRO A 112 10.16 11.01 -1.00
CA PRO A 112 9.54 12.32 -0.87
C PRO A 112 8.27 12.29 -0.02
N ALA A 113 8.14 13.27 0.88
CA ALA A 113 7.01 13.36 1.82
C ALA A 113 5.64 13.59 1.15
N THR A 114 5.65 13.99 -0.12
CA THR A 114 4.46 14.18 -0.97
C THR A 114 4.33 13.13 -2.06
N GLY A 115 5.23 12.14 -2.07
CA GLY A 115 5.28 11.13 -3.11
C GLY A 115 4.00 10.32 -3.17
N GLN A 116 3.56 10.02 -4.39
CA GLN A 116 2.44 9.13 -4.67
C GLN A 116 2.89 8.08 -5.66
N TRP A 117 2.48 6.86 -5.40
CA TRP A 117 2.78 5.69 -6.20
C TRP A 117 1.51 4.89 -6.44
N ARG A 118 1.58 4.06 -7.46
CA ARG A 118 0.60 3.06 -7.79
C ARG A 118 1.27 1.70 -7.67
N VAL A 119 0.73 0.85 -6.81
CA VAL A 119 1.21 -0.51 -6.61
C VAL A 119 0.22 -1.48 -7.22
N THR A 120 0.71 -2.28 -8.16
CA THR A 120 -0.05 -3.39 -8.73
C THR A 120 0.52 -4.70 -8.19
N ILE A 121 -0.35 -5.56 -7.69
CA ILE A 121 -0.01 -6.91 -7.23
C ILE A 121 -1.00 -7.86 -7.90
N GLY A 122 -0.49 -8.94 -8.49
CA GLY A 122 -1.31 -9.93 -9.16
C GLY A 122 -0.76 -11.33 -9.02
N ALA A 123 -1.57 -12.30 -9.42
CA ALA A 123 -1.13 -13.68 -9.61
C ALA A 123 -1.74 -14.24 -10.89
N GLY A 124 -0.92 -14.87 -11.73
CA GLY A 124 -1.36 -15.28 -13.07
C GLY A 124 -1.72 -14.07 -13.93
N GLU A 125 -2.94 -14.05 -14.49
CA GLU A 125 -3.40 -12.96 -15.37
C GLU A 125 -4.20 -11.87 -14.64
N ASP A 126 -4.62 -12.13 -13.39
CA ASP A 126 -5.39 -11.16 -12.61
C ASP A 126 -4.49 -10.23 -11.79
N ALA A 127 -4.86 -8.95 -11.78
CA ALA A 127 -4.10 -7.85 -11.21
C ALA A 127 -4.98 -6.96 -10.33
N ILE A 128 -4.45 -6.49 -9.21
CA ILE A 128 -5.10 -5.48 -8.37
C ILE A 128 -4.17 -4.32 -8.12
N THR A 129 -4.70 -3.13 -8.36
CA THR A 129 -3.97 -1.87 -8.23
C THR A 129 -4.47 -1.08 -7.02
N LYS A 130 -3.54 -0.55 -6.23
CA LYS A 130 -3.80 0.36 -5.11
C LYS A 130 -2.95 1.61 -5.26
N ASP A 131 -3.54 2.77 -5.00
CA ASP A 131 -2.78 4.01 -4.92
C ASP A 131 -2.21 4.14 -3.50
N VAL A 132 -0.91 4.40 -3.41
CA VAL A 132 -0.15 4.50 -2.16
C VAL A 132 0.42 5.92 -2.06
N GLY A 133 0.08 6.63 -1.00
CA GLY A 133 0.58 7.97 -0.73
C GLY A 133 1.54 8.00 0.47
N SER A 134 2.57 8.84 0.38
CA SER A 134 3.38 9.17 1.54
C SER A 134 2.59 10.06 2.48
N ALA A 135 2.46 9.68 3.75
CA ALA A 135 2.12 10.66 4.78
C ALA A 135 3.39 11.34 5.27
N ALA A 136 3.44 12.65 5.05
CA ALA A 136 4.52 13.52 5.50
C ALA A 136 4.82 13.29 7.00
N ARG A 137 6.11 13.32 7.33
CA ARG A 137 6.65 13.12 8.68
C ARG A 137 5.86 13.94 9.69
N ASN A 138 5.52 13.32 10.82
CA ASN A 138 5.03 13.96 12.03
C ASN A 138 5.63 15.37 12.16
N PHE A 139 4.82 16.40 11.92
CA PHE A 139 5.12 17.74 12.43
C PHE A 139 5.04 17.63 13.96
N LEU A 140 6.15 17.23 14.59
CA LEU A 140 6.38 17.51 15.99
C LEU A 140 6.50 19.03 16.06
N ILE A 141 5.38 19.73 16.22
CA ILE A 141 5.37 21.11 16.68
C ILE A 141 6.10 21.05 18.03
N PRO A 142 7.28 21.68 18.19
CA PRO A 142 7.90 21.75 19.49
C PRO A 142 6.95 22.54 20.38
N GLU A 143 6.30 21.87 21.32
CA GLU A 143 5.52 22.56 22.34
C GLU A 143 6.55 23.33 23.17
N PHE A 144 6.70 24.62 22.90
CA PHE A 144 7.51 25.46 23.77
C PHE A 144 6.77 25.58 25.11
N PRO A 145 7.27 24.99 26.21
CA PRO A 145 6.61 25.08 27.52
C PRO A 145 6.76 26.49 28.14
N THR A 146 7.35 27.44 27.41
CA THR A 146 8.01 28.63 27.98
C THR A 146 7.26 29.93 27.75
N ILE A 147 6.13 29.96 27.03
CA ILE A 147 5.35 31.22 26.86
C ILE A 147 4.36 31.44 28.01
N ALA A 148 3.92 30.39 28.71
CA ALA A 148 2.95 30.53 29.80
C ALA A 148 3.51 31.27 31.03
N LEU A 149 4.77 31.01 31.39
CA LEU A 149 5.39 31.59 32.60
C LEU A 149 5.64 33.11 32.49
N PRO A 150 6.21 33.63 31.37
CA PRO A 150 6.40 35.06 31.19
C PRO A 150 5.08 35.83 31.10
N VAL A 151 4.07 35.26 30.44
CA VAL A 151 2.75 35.91 30.27
C VAL A 151 2.02 35.99 31.61
N ALA A 152 2.01 34.92 32.40
CA ALA A 152 1.42 34.93 33.75
C ALA A 152 2.16 35.91 34.69
N ALA A 153 3.48 36.01 34.59
CA ALA A 153 4.27 36.96 35.37
C ALA A 153 3.96 38.42 35.00
N ILE A 154 3.83 38.74 33.71
CA ILE A 154 3.49 40.09 33.24
C ILE A 154 2.07 40.48 33.65
N LEU A 155 1.09 39.57 33.48
CA LEU A 155 -0.29 39.81 33.91
C LEU A 155 -0.41 39.96 35.43
N GLY A 156 0.33 39.15 36.20
CA GLY A 156 0.39 39.26 37.66
C GLY A 156 0.97 40.60 38.12
N LEU A 157 2.05 41.07 37.47
CA LEU A 157 2.64 42.39 37.74
C LEU A 157 1.68 43.53 37.40
N ALA A 158 0.97 43.46 36.28
CA ALA A 158 0.00 44.48 35.87
C ALA A 158 -1.16 44.61 36.87
N PHE A 159 -1.73 43.49 37.32
CA PHE A 159 -2.79 43.47 38.34
C PHE A 159 -2.30 44.01 39.69
N PHE A 160 -1.09 43.62 40.10
CA PHE A 160 -0.51 44.11 41.35
C PHE A 160 -0.24 45.62 41.32
N MET A 161 0.21 46.17 40.19
CA MET A 161 0.45 47.61 40.02
C MET A 161 -0.84 48.43 39.93
N GLN A 162 -1.91 47.89 39.33
CA GLN A 162 -3.22 48.57 39.32
C GLN A 162 -3.81 48.69 40.72
N ARG A 163 -3.76 47.64 41.53
CA ARG A 163 -4.36 47.63 42.87
C ARG A 163 -3.70 48.63 43.83
N ARG A 164 -2.39 48.90 43.68
CA ARG A 164 -1.66 49.91 44.45
C ARG A 164 -2.00 51.36 44.09
N LYS A 165 -2.70 51.59 42.97
CA LYS A 165 -3.07 52.94 42.52
C LYS A 165 -4.49 53.33 42.94
N GLU A 166 -5.26 52.36 43.45
CA GLU A 166 -6.64 52.53 43.93
C GLU A 166 -6.73 52.63 45.47
N GLU A 167 -5.61 52.42 46.18
CA GLU A 167 -5.39 52.86 47.57
C GLU A 167 -4.64 54.20 47.59
#